data_AF-A0A094IYN4-F1
#
_entry.id   AF-A0A094IYN4-F1
#
_cell.length_a   1.000
_cell.length_b   1.000
_cell.length_c   1.000
_cell.angle_alpha   90.00
_cell.angle_beta   90.00
_cell.angle_gamma   90.00
#
_symmetry.space_group_name_H-M   'P 1'
#
loop_
_entity.id
_entity.type
_entity.pdbx_description
1 polymer ?
#
loop_
_entity_poly.entity_id
_entity_poly.type
_entity_poly.pdbx_seq_one_letter_code
_entity_poly.pdbx_strand_id
1 'polypeptide(L)'
;MQQSRNIAELQDLNLSYLLLVQKLLLEDRETAVFRLKIEDDLADLIAEMSVKDLSLLARQPHSLLRPSLGPVDQLRAILSNKRDTGLQETHLAMLLASA
;
A
#
# COMPACT_ATOMS: atom_id res chain seq x y z
N MET A 1 -19.73 20.12 5.09
CA MET A 1 -20.29 18.92 4.41
C MET A 1 -19.25 18.20 3.55
N GLN A 2 -18.49 18.86 2.68
CA GLN A 2 -17.47 18.19 1.84
C GLN A 2 -16.33 17.50 2.63
N GLN A 3 -15.81 18.13 3.70
CA GLN A 3 -14.75 17.54 4.52
C GLN A 3 -15.16 16.21 5.18
N SER A 4 -16.42 16.12 5.63
CA SER A 4 -16.96 14.90 6.23
C SER A 4 -17.05 13.75 5.22
N ARG A 5 -17.34 14.05 3.95
CA ARG A 5 -17.36 13.06 2.87
C ARG A 5 -15.98 12.51 2.57
N ASN A 6 -14.97 13.39 2.47
CA ASN A 6 -13.59 12.96 2.20
C ASN A 6 -13.04 12.05 3.34
N ILE A 7 -13.42 12.32 4.59
CA ILE A 7 -13.04 11.47 5.73
C ILE A 7 -13.72 10.10 5.63
N ALA A 8 -15.02 10.04 5.29
CA ALA A 8 -15.71 8.77 5.12
C ALA A 8 -15.08 7.92 4.01
N GLU A 9 -14.79 8.52 2.86
CA GLU A 9 -14.11 7.83 1.75
C GLU A 9 -12.72 7.31 2.16
N LEU A 10 -11.98 8.06 2.98
CA LEU A 10 -10.70 7.63 3.53
C LEU A 10 -10.84 6.46 4.51
N GLN A 11 -11.88 6.47 5.35
CA GLN A 11 -12.14 5.38 6.29
C GLN A 11 -12.51 4.07 5.56
N ASP A 12 -13.31 4.17 4.50
CA ASP A 12 -13.67 3.03 3.63
C ASP A 12 -12.43 2.47 2.91
N LEU A 13 -11.56 3.37 2.41
CA LEU A 13 -10.29 2.99 1.80
C LEU A 13 -9.36 2.30 2.80
N ASN A 14 -9.25 2.83 4.02
CA ASN A 14 -8.43 2.24 5.08
C ASN A 14 -8.90 0.83 5.44
N LEU A 15 -10.21 0.62 5.60
CA LEU A 15 -10.76 -0.70 5.91
C LEU A 15 -10.49 -1.69 4.77
N SER A 16 -10.75 -1.27 3.54
CA SER A 16 -10.53 -2.10 2.35
C SER A 16 -9.06 -2.50 2.20
N TYR A 17 -8.15 -1.56 2.46
CA TYR A 17 -6.72 -1.81 2.42
C TYR A 17 -6.27 -2.78 3.52
N LEU A 18 -6.70 -2.58 4.77
CA LEU A 18 -6.34 -3.46 5.88
C LEU A 18 -6.83 -4.90 5.68
N LEU A 19 -8.06 -5.08 5.18
CA LEU A 19 -8.59 -6.40 4.85
C LEU A 19 -7.80 -7.08 3.73
N LEU A 20 -7.39 -6.31 2.71
CA LEU A 20 -6.52 -6.83 1.65
C LEU A 20 -5.15 -7.24 2.18
N VAL A 21 -4.53 -6.42 3.05
CA VAL A 21 -3.26 -6.73 3.68
C VAL A 21 -3.35 -8.02 4.48
N GLN A 22 -4.36 -8.15 5.35
CA GLN A 22 -4.56 -9.37 6.15
C GLN A 22 -4.76 -10.60 5.23
N LYS A 23 -5.56 -10.47 4.17
CA LYS A 23 -5.76 -11.54 3.20
C LYS A 23 -4.45 -11.98 2.55
N LEU A 24 -3.64 -11.04 2.07
CA LEU A 24 -2.36 -11.34 1.41
C LEU A 24 -1.39 -12.05 2.37
N LEU A 25 -1.34 -11.61 3.63
CA LEU A 25 -0.50 -12.22 4.67
C LEU A 25 -0.90 -13.67 4.97
N LEU A 26 -2.21 -13.97 4.95
CA LEU A 26 -2.72 -15.32 5.16
C LEU A 26 -2.52 -16.23 3.94
N GLU A 27 -2.49 -15.68 2.73
CA GLU A 27 -2.28 -16.44 1.48
C GLU A 27 -0.80 -16.76 1.24
N ASP A 28 0.09 -15.77 1.35
CA ASP A 28 1.55 -15.91 1.19
C ASP A 28 2.25 -14.79 1.97
N ARG A 29 2.66 -15.11 3.20
CA ARG A 29 3.29 -14.14 4.12
C ARG A 29 4.56 -13.54 3.54
N GLU A 30 5.46 -14.35 2.99
CA GLU A 30 6.77 -13.88 2.51
C GLU A 30 6.59 -12.90 1.33
N THR A 31 5.76 -13.28 0.35
CA THR A 31 5.46 -12.40 -0.78
C THR A 31 4.72 -11.14 -0.33
N ALA A 32 3.80 -11.25 0.62
CA ALA A 32 3.05 -10.12 1.16
C ALA A 32 3.96 -9.14 1.91
N VAL A 33 4.82 -9.61 2.81
CA VAL A 33 5.80 -8.78 3.52
C VAL A 33 6.70 -8.04 2.54
N PHE A 34 7.25 -8.74 1.54
CA PHE A 34 8.07 -8.11 0.49
C PHE A 34 7.29 -7.04 -0.29
N ARG A 35 6.07 -7.35 -0.72
CA ARG A 35 5.23 -6.46 -1.53
C ARG A 35 4.74 -5.24 -0.76
N LEU A 36 4.39 -5.42 0.51
CA LEU A 36 3.82 -4.39 1.38
C LEU A 36 4.89 -3.57 2.09
N LYS A 37 6.13 -4.07 2.17
CA LYS A 37 7.28 -3.42 2.82
C LYS A 37 7.01 -3.07 4.27
N ILE A 38 6.46 -4.05 4.98
CA ILE A 38 6.17 -3.98 6.41
C ILE A 38 7.14 -4.88 7.17
N GLU A 39 7.42 -4.53 8.41
CA GLU A 39 8.24 -5.36 9.30
C GLU A 39 7.48 -6.63 9.71
N ASP A 40 8.23 -7.69 10.04
CA ASP A 40 7.67 -8.99 10.41
C ASP A 40 6.69 -8.88 11.60
N ASP A 41 7.05 -8.13 12.65
CA ASP A 41 6.21 -7.93 13.83
C ASP A 41 4.86 -7.25 13.47
N LEU A 42 4.88 -6.30 12.52
CA LEU A 42 3.66 -5.65 12.06
C LEU A 42 2.81 -6.59 11.20
N ALA A 43 3.45 -7.42 10.37
CA ALA A 43 2.77 -8.42 9.58
C ALA A 43 2.04 -9.44 10.47
N ASP A 44 2.71 -9.92 11.51
CA ASP A 44 2.13 -10.88 12.47
C ASP A 44 0.97 -10.24 13.24
N LEU A 45 1.13 -9.00 13.69
CA LEU A 45 0.05 -8.26 14.34
C LEU A 45 -1.19 -8.11 13.44
N ILE A 46 -1.01 -7.72 12.18
CA ILE A 46 -2.15 -7.54 11.26
C ILE A 46 -2.81 -8.87 10.91
N ALA A 47 -2.04 -9.97 10.80
CA ALA A 47 -2.59 -11.30 10.54
C ALA A 47 -3.52 -11.78 11.66
N GLU A 48 -3.24 -11.40 12.91
CA GLU A 48 -4.03 -11.80 14.09
C GLU A 48 -5.18 -10.84 14.42
N MET A 49 -5.23 -9.66 13.81
CA MET A 49 -6.25 -8.64 14.11
C MET A 49 -7.67 -9.12 13.81
N SER A 50 -8.58 -8.86 14.74
CA SER A 50 -10.00 -9.10 14.51
C SER A 50 -10.61 -8.03 13.59
N VAL A 51 -11.77 -8.32 13.00
CA VAL A 51 -12.55 -7.33 12.22
C VAL A 51 -12.81 -6.06 13.03
N LYS A 52 -12.97 -6.18 14.35
CA LYS A 52 -13.16 -5.05 15.27
C LYS A 52 -11.91 -4.16 15.34
N ASP A 53 -10.73 -4.75 15.41
CA ASP A 53 -9.45 -4.02 15.47
C ASP A 53 -9.16 -3.31 14.15
N LEU A 54 -9.37 -4.01 13.02
CA LEU A 54 -9.24 -3.41 11.69
C LEU A 54 -10.22 -2.25 11.49
N SER A 55 -11.47 -2.39 11.95
CA SER A 55 -12.47 -1.33 11.89
C SER A 55 -12.12 -0.13 12.78
N LEU A 56 -11.48 -0.36 13.93
CA LEU A 56 -11.03 0.70 14.82
C LEU A 56 -9.90 1.53 14.17
N LEU A 57 -8.93 0.86 13.54
CA LEU A 57 -7.87 1.52 12.78
C LEU A 57 -8.43 2.26 11.57
N ALA A 58 -9.37 1.66 10.84
CA ALA A 58 -9.92 2.26 9.63
C ALA A 58 -10.63 3.59 9.89
N ARG A 59 -11.22 3.78 11.08
CA ARG A 59 -11.94 5.00 11.47
C ARG A 59 -11.04 6.23 11.64
N GLN A 60 -9.72 6.09 11.63
CA GLN A 60 -8.83 7.24 11.75
C GLN A 60 -8.95 8.16 10.52
N PRO A 61 -8.92 9.50 10.69
CA PRO A 61 -9.03 10.45 9.59
C PRO A 61 -7.71 10.61 8.79
N HIS A 62 -6.79 9.66 8.94
CA HIS A 62 -5.48 9.65 8.29
C HIS A 62 -5.36 8.42 7.40
N SER A 63 -4.66 8.56 6.28
CA SER A 63 -4.38 7.43 5.39
C SER A 63 -3.47 6.45 6.12
N LEU A 64 -3.89 5.20 6.21
CA LEU A 64 -3.03 4.09 6.64
C LEU A 64 -2.18 3.56 5.48
N LEU A 65 -2.56 3.89 4.24
CA LEU A 65 -1.81 3.53 3.04
C LEU A 65 -0.58 4.40 2.93
N ARG A 66 0.58 3.77 2.76
CA ARG A 66 1.86 4.43 2.48
C ARG A 66 2.28 4.17 1.04
N PRO A 67 2.29 5.18 0.15
CA PRO A 67 2.82 5.01 -1.20
C PRO A 67 4.32 4.68 -1.14
N SER A 68 4.72 3.56 -1.76
CA SER A 68 6.14 3.20 -1.93
C SER A 68 6.51 3.33 -3.40
N LEU A 69 6.88 4.55 -3.82
CA LEU A 69 7.15 4.89 -5.22
C LEU A 69 8.64 5.11 -5.52
N GLY A 70 9.51 4.98 -4.52
CA GLY A 70 10.94 5.20 -4.63
C GLY A 70 11.34 6.66 -4.78
N PRO A 71 12.61 6.94 -5.13
CA PRO A 71 13.11 8.29 -5.33
C PRO A 71 12.38 9.03 -6.46
N VAL A 72 11.94 10.26 -6.16
CA VAL A 72 11.13 11.09 -7.07
C VAL A 72 11.83 11.34 -8.41
N ASP A 73 13.14 11.52 -8.42
CA ASP A 73 13.90 11.78 -9.66
C ASP A 73 13.91 10.57 -10.59
N GLN A 74 14.05 9.36 -10.04
CA GLN A 74 14.00 8.12 -10.83
C GLN A 74 12.59 7.86 -11.35
N LEU A 75 11.57 8.04 -10.51
CA LEU A 75 10.18 7.95 -10.93
C LEU A 75 9.86 8.94 -12.06
N ARG A 76 10.31 10.19 -11.93
CA ARG A 76 10.12 11.22 -12.96
C ARG A 76 10.84 10.86 -14.26
N ALA A 77 12.06 10.34 -14.18
CA ALA A 77 12.82 9.89 -15.35
C ALA A 77 12.10 8.75 -16.09
N ILE A 78 11.58 7.76 -15.35
CA ILE A 78 10.81 6.65 -15.92
C ILE A 78 9.55 7.20 -16.59
N LEU A 79 8.73 7.99 -15.90
CA LEU A 79 7.45 8.48 -16.42
C LEU A 79 7.56 9.47 -17.60
N SER A 80 8.68 10.19 -17.72
CA SER A 80 8.88 11.20 -18.79
C SER A 80 9.55 10.65 -20.05
N ASN A 81 10.09 9.43 -20.00
CA ASN A 81 10.81 8.83 -21.12
C ASN A 81 9.86 8.29 -22.20
N LYS A 82 9.50 9.14 -23.18
CA LYS A 82 8.62 8.80 -24.30
C LYS A 82 9.25 7.89 -25.37
N ARG A 83 10.53 7.56 -25.27
CA ARG A 83 11.29 6.88 -26.33
C ARG A 83 11.42 5.37 -26.12
N ASP A 84 11.04 4.86 -24.95
CA ASP A 84 11.32 3.49 -24.54
C ASP A 84 10.03 2.77 -24.10
N THR A 85 9.10 2.62 -25.06
CA THR A 85 7.75 2.11 -24.83
C THR A 85 7.70 0.61 -24.45
N GLY A 86 8.82 -0.11 -24.52
CA GLY A 86 8.89 -1.53 -24.17
C GLY A 86 9.45 -1.85 -22.78
N LEU A 87 10.36 -1.01 -22.25
CA LEU A 87 11.10 -1.30 -21.01
C LEU A 87 10.65 -0.46 -19.81
N GLN A 88 9.77 0.52 -20.04
CA GLN A 88 9.28 1.44 -19.00
C GLN A 88 8.60 0.69 -17.84
N GLU A 89 7.77 -0.32 -18.14
CA GLU A 89 7.09 -1.14 -17.14
C GLU A 89 8.09 -1.96 -16.30
N THR A 90 9.11 -2.52 -16.94
CA THR A 90 10.18 -3.26 -16.25
C THR A 90 10.99 -2.33 -15.34
N HIS A 91 11.37 -1.15 -15.81
CA HIS A 91 12.07 -0.15 -15.00
C HIS A 91 11.23 0.30 -13.80
N LEU A 92 9.92 0.51 -13.99
CA LEU A 92 9.01 0.84 -12.90
C LEU A 92 8.90 -0.30 -11.89
N ALA A 93 8.73 -1.54 -12.35
CA ALA A 93 8.67 -2.71 -11.47
C ALA A 93 9.95 -2.86 -10.63
N MET A 94 11.14 -2.67 -11.24
CA MET A 94 12.42 -2.69 -10.52
C MET A 94 12.53 -1.56 -9.49
N LEU A 95 12.14 -0.33 -9.87
CA LEU A 95 12.13 0.80 -8.94
C LEU A 95 11.23 0.51 -7.74
N LEU A 96 9.99 0.07 -7.98
CA LEU A 96 9.02 -0.24 -6.94
C LEU A 96 9.46 -1.42 -6.06
N ALA A 97 10.18 -2.41 -6.60
CA ALA A 97 10.75 -3.49 -5.79
C ALA A 97 11.90 -3.00 -4.88
N SER A 98 12.68 -2.02 -5.34
CA SER A 98 13.83 -1.47 -4.59
C SER A 98 13.51 -0.36 -3.59
N ALA A 99 12.29 0.21 -3.68
CA ALA A 99 11.89 1.42 -2.94
C ALA A 99 11.65 1.23 -1.44
#